data_AF-A0A3B3YIA1-F1
#
_entry.id   AF-A0A3B3YIA1-F1
#
_cell.length_a   1.000
_cell.length_b   1.000
_cell.length_c   1.000
_cell.angle_alpha   90.00
_cell.angle_beta   90.00
_cell.angle_gamma   90.00
#
_symmetry.space_group_name_H-M   'P 1'
#
loop_
_entity.id
_entity.type
_entity.pdbx_description
1 polymer ?
#
loop_
_entity_poly.entity_id
_entity_poly.type
_entity_poly.pdbx_seq_one_letter_code
_entity_poly.pdbx_strand_id
1 'polypeptide(L)'
;MLSFGPNVRLSLQEQKAELQDKIQLLECEGTAFYERSQSVIKKNHEVILQLRPANQKLHKELAQVEQHNLSKEKAISKLGQELLFRRRRLDALAHTTLKYQQRLDELRMEEERRNQDQSRTPASAVTWEFELEEDAMNFRMLENRLDKFQFKCKEAEKCRKINMKLKAQMQDEFRSYGAQIDNLEKELLKYRQELHNLEGLNMEAYISKTTTEAELHQLEEELLKEHKERESNIARLRQKADQRKVQTEKPDKKAQRTVLEADDLDSEAQQSTRIVPEEEKVNPIYEEILKNLKEATGVSDLQDVVEHFTSEKENCERLENLKKQNEEALEKLKEEKELLRQQFDKMKYSGEAKLSSEIKKLEECEQQLEVQLQRRDADAERLANNVKALGAIRAGVEHLAGKLQDISLTEVKPFKSSPTSDEFVLELLNQCGAKLWVLLEELEGKDMASVMKEIEEDEFYTTIEGRLPKTNTKVQLPYRPVKEIGKEEGEIREDELDIISRDALKRQSQLLIENNLSKKPWKK
;
A
#
# COMPACT_ATOMS: atom_id res chain seq x y z
N MET A 1 77.77 -16.18 59.10
CA MET A 1 79.18 -15.92 59.46
C MET A 1 79.28 -14.48 59.93
N LEU A 2 79.54 -14.30 61.23
CA LEU A 2 79.79 -13.02 61.88
C LEU A 2 81.25 -12.63 61.57
N SER A 3 81.46 -11.59 60.76
CA SER A 3 82.73 -10.86 60.75
C SER A 3 82.48 -9.47 61.32
N PHE A 4 82.75 -9.32 62.62
CA PHE A 4 82.92 -8.03 63.27
C PHE A 4 84.10 -7.31 62.60
N GLY A 5 83.80 -6.37 61.71
CA GLY A 5 84.73 -5.31 61.28
C GLY A 5 84.65 -4.14 62.26
N PRO A 6 85.76 -3.42 62.48
CA PRO A 6 86.03 -2.66 63.69
C PRO A 6 85.08 -1.48 63.88
N ASN A 7 84.52 -1.37 65.10
CA ASN A 7 83.91 -0.16 65.65
C ASN A 7 84.98 0.96 65.70
N VAL A 8 85.24 1.59 64.56
CA VAL A 8 85.84 2.91 64.51
C VAL A 8 84.82 3.82 65.20
N ARG A 9 85.20 4.32 66.38
CA ARG A 9 84.36 5.19 67.19
C ARG A 9 84.22 6.51 66.42
N LEU A 10 83.22 6.56 65.55
CA LEU A 10 82.84 7.73 64.75
C LEU A 10 82.73 8.93 65.68
N SER A 11 83.20 10.08 65.22
CA SER A 11 83.13 11.32 66.01
C SER A 11 81.66 11.60 66.37
N LEU A 12 81.41 12.29 67.50
CA LEU A 12 80.04 12.67 67.91
C LEU A 12 79.25 13.36 66.78
N GLN A 13 79.96 14.02 65.86
CA GLN A 13 79.39 14.69 64.70
C GLN A 13 79.01 13.71 63.57
N GLU A 14 79.78 12.65 63.38
CA GLU A 14 79.50 11.57 62.42
C GLU A 14 78.31 10.71 62.89
N GLN A 15 78.22 10.40 64.20
CA GLN A 15 77.05 9.70 64.77
C GLN A 15 75.77 10.52 64.66
N LYS A 16 75.85 11.85 64.80
CA LYS A 16 74.72 12.75 64.59
C LYS A 16 74.30 12.75 63.11
N ALA A 17 75.26 12.79 62.18
CA ALA A 17 74.97 12.71 60.75
C ALA A 17 74.32 11.36 60.37
N GLU A 18 74.83 10.25 60.88
CA GLU A 18 74.26 8.91 60.63
C GLU A 18 72.82 8.77 61.18
N LEU A 19 72.54 9.34 62.37
CA LEU A 19 71.18 9.40 62.90
C LEU A 19 70.25 10.29 62.06
N GLN A 20 70.76 11.42 61.55
CA GLN A 20 69.99 12.30 60.66
C GLN A 20 69.68 11.62 59.33
N ASP A 21 70.66 10.94 58.73
CA ASP A 21 70.48 10.16 57.49
C ASP A 21 69.50 9.01 57.70
N LYS A 22 69.56 8.33 58.86
CA LYS A 22 68.61 7.27 59.22
C LYS A 22 67.20 7.81 59.42
N ILE A 23 67.04 8.99 60.02
CA ILE A 23 65.73 9.65 60.16
C ILE A 23 65.19 10.01 58.77
N GLN A 24 66.02 10.61 57.90
CA GLN A 24 65.61 10.95 56.53
C GLN A 24 65.23 9.70 55.73
N LEU A 25 65.99 8.60 55.86
CA LEU A 25 65.67 7.35 55.19
C LEU A 25 64.33 6.77 55.69
N LEU A 26 64.08 6.78 57.00
CA LEU A 26 62.81 6.33 57.57
C LEU A 26 61.63 7.24 57.17
N GLU A 27 61.85 8.54 57.04
CA GLU A 27 60.86 9.48 56.53
C GLU A 27 60.57 9.21 55.04
N CYS A 28 61.61 8.98 54.22
CA CYS A 28 61.46 8.60 52.82
C CYS A 28 60.78 7.22 52.64
N GLU A 29 61.09 6.24 53.47
CA GLU A 29 60.41 4.95 53.47
C GLU A 29 58.95 5.09 53.92
N GLY A 30 58.68 5.94 54.92
CA GLY A 30 57.34 6.27 55.39
C GLY A 30 56.49 6.94 54.30
N THR A 31 57.05 7.90 53.57
CA THR A 31 56.37 8.55 52.43
C THR A 31 56.17 7.58 51.28
N ALA A 32 57.19 6.81 50.88
CA ALA A 32 57.06 5.82 49.81
C ALA A 32 56.03 4.72 50.15
N PHE A 33 55.97 4.27 51.40
CA PHE A 33 54.96 3.32 51.86
C PHE A 33 53.55 3.93 51.82
N TYR A 34 53.40 5.18 52.28
CA TYR A 34 52.14 5.90 52.23
C TYR A 34 51.65 6.10 50.78
N GLU A 35 52.53 6.54 49.88
CA GLU A 35 52.22 6.72 48.46
C GLU A 35 51.86 5.39 47.78
N ARG A 36 52.60 4.31 48.07
CA ARG A 36 52.28 2.98 47.56
C ARG A 36 50.93 2.49 48.07
N SER A 37 50.63 2.69 49.35
CA SER A 37 49.33 2.36 49.94
C SER A 37 48.20 3.16 49.29
N GLN A 38 48.37 4.47 49.12
CA GLN A 38 47.40 5.33 48.43
C GLN A 38 47.21 4.94 46.96
N SER A 39 48.28 4.56 46.26
CA SER A 39 48.19 4.05 44.89
C SER A 39 47.40 2.75 44.81
N VAL A 40 47.63 1.82 45.75
CA VAL A 40 46.87 0.56 45.85
C VAL A 40 45.41 0.81 46.18
N ILE A 41 45.11 1.73 47.11
CA ILE A 41 43.72 2.12 47.45
C ILE A 41 43.02 2.69 46.22
N LYS A 42 43.67 3.59 45.47
CA LYS A 42 43.12 4.16 44.23
C LYS A 42 42.85 3.10 43.17
N LYS A 43 43.80 2.19 42.93
CA LYS A 43 43.63 1.06 42.00
C LYS A 43 42.49 0.14 42.42
N ASN A 44 42.41 -0.20 43.71
CA ASN A 44 41.31 -1.01 44.24
C ASN A 44 39.96 -0.30 44.09
N HIS A 45 39.93 1.02 44.33
CA HIS A 45 38.73 1.82 44.14
C HIS A 45 38.27 1.81 42.67
N GLU A 46 39.19 1.97 41.73
CA GLU A 46 38.91 1.88 40.29
C GLU A 46 38.38 0.50 39.88
N VAL A 47 38.99 -0.59 40.38
CA VAL A 47 38.51 -1.95 40.16
C VAL A 47 37.10 -2.14 40.74
N ILE A 48 36.81 -1.63 41.94
CA ILE A 48 35.46 -1.66 42.51
C ILE A 48 34.48 -0.88 41.65
N LEU A 49 34.86 0.29 41.14
CA LEU A 49 34.02 1.10 40.24
C LEU A 49 33.73 0.39 38.92
N GLN A 50 34.66 -0.42 38.40
CA GLN A 50 34.44 -1.22 37.19
C GLN A 50 33.61 -2.48 37.46
N LEU A 51 33.80 -3.14 38.61
CA LEU A 51 33.08 -4.36 38.97
C LEU A 51 31.62 -4.10 39.36
N ARG A 52 31.30 -2.95 39.97
CA ARG A 52 29.92 -2.58 40.32
C ARG A 52 28.94 -2.62 39.14
N PRO A 53 29.18 -1.93 38.01
CA PRO A 53 28.28 -1.98 36.87
C PRO A 53 28.29 -3.37 36.20
N ALA A 54 29.41 -4.09 36.20
CA ALA A 54 29.48 -5.46 35.68
C ALA A 54 28.60 -6.43 36.50
N ASN A 55 28.70 -6.40 37.83
CA ASN A 55 27.82 -7.16 38.71
C ASN A 55 26.36 -6.73 38.56
N GLN A 56 26.08 -5.44 38.42
CA GLN A 56 24.72 -4.96 38.21
C GLN A 56 24.13 -5.46 36.89
N LYS A 57 24.94 -5.54 35.81
CA LYS A 57 24.52 -6.14 34.53
C LYS A 57 24.25 -7.63 34.69
N LEU A 58 25.16 -8.38 35.31
CA LEU A 58 24.97 -9.81 35.56
C LEU A 58 23.72 -10.10 36.39
N HIS A 59 23.43 -9.31 37.43
CA HIS A 59 22.19 -9.46 38.20
C HIS A 59 20.93 -9.21 37.37
N LYS A 60 20.96 -8.24 36.45
CA LYS A 60 19.84 -7.99 35.52
C LYS A 60 19.66 -9.14 34.53
N GLU A 61 20.75 -9.66 33.97
CA GLU A 61 20.72 -10.82 33.07
C GLU A 61 20.18 -12.06 33.78
N LEU A 62 20.63 -12.31 35.01
CA LEU A 62 20.19 -13.44 35.82
C LEU A 62 18.69 -13.33 36.16
N ALA A 63 18.21 -12.15 36.54
CA ALA A 63 16.78 -11.91 36.76
C ALA A 63 15.93 -12.13 35.49
N GLN A 64 16.44 -11.74 34.31
CA GLN A 64 15.76 -12.00 33.04
C GLN A 64 15.68 -13.50 32.72
N VAL A 65 16.77 -14.23 32.94
CA VAL A 65 16.82 -15.69 32.74
C VAL A 65 15.85 -16.40 33.69
N GLU A 66 15.80 -15.99 34.96
CA GLU A 66 14.85 -16.54 35.95
C GLU A 66 13.39 -16.28 35.55
N GLN A 67 13.06 -15.06 35.12
CA GLN A 67 11.70 -14.75 34.64
C GLN A 67 11.33 -15.58 33.40
N HIS A 68 12.27 -15.76 32.47
CA HIS A 68 12.04 -16.57 31.28
C HIS A 68 11.87 -18.05 31.62
N ASN A 69 12.64 -18.58 32.57
CA ASN A 69 12.50 -19.96 33.05
C ASN A 69 11.16 -20.18 33.76
N LEU A 70 10.72 -19.26 34.62
CA LEU A 70 9.39 -19.29 35.24
C LEU A 70 8.27 -19.27 34.20
N SER A 71 8.44 -18.49 33.12
CA SER A 71 7.49 -18.45 32.01
C SER A 71 7.45 -19.78 31.25
N LYS A 72 8.61 -20.38 30.97
CA LYS A 72 8.74 -21.70 30.35
C LYS A 72 8.12 -22.80 31.20
N GLU A 73 8.38 -22.84 32.50
CA GLU A 73 7.78 -23.82 33.41
C GLU A 73 6.26 -23.71 33.46
N LYS A 74 5.72 -22.48 33.49
CA LYS A 74 4.27 -22.26 33.40
C LYS A 74 3.71 -22.75 32.07
N ALA A 75 4.40 -22.53 30.96
CA ALA A 75 3.98 -23.03 29.64
C ALA A 75 4.01 -24.56 29.57
N ILE A 76 5.07 -25.20 30.08
CA ILE A 76 5.21 -26.65 30.16
C ILE A 76 4.10 -27.26 31.02
N SER A 77 3.82 -26.68 32.19
CA SER A 77 2.75 -27.14 33.09
C SER A 77 1.37 -27.06 32.42
N LYS A 78 1.06 -25.94 31.74
CA LYS A 78 -0.18 -25.79 30.96
C LYS A 78 -0.29 -26.83 29.85
N LEU A 79 0.80 -27.06 29.10
CA LEU A 79 0.83 -28.06 28.05
C LEU A 79 0.64 -29.49 28.62
N GLY A 80 1.26 -29.79 29.76
CA GLY A 80 1.08 -31.06 30.46
C GLY A 80 -0.37 -31.29 30.90
N GLN A 81 -1.05 -30.27 31.43
CA GLN A 81 -2.46 -30.34 31.78
C GLN A 81 -3.36 -30.59 30.57
N GLU A 82 -3.11 -29.91 29.44
CA GLU A 82 -3.85 -30.10 28.20
C GLU A 82 -3.63 -31.52 27.62
N LEU A 83 -2.41 -32.04 27.66
CA LEU A 83 -2.11 -33.41 27.24
C LEU A 83 -2.85 -34.44 28.10
N LEU A 84 -2.87 -34.26 29.43
CA LEU A 84 -3.63 -35.13 30.33
C LEU A 84 -5.13 -35.07 30.05
N PHE A 85 -5.68 -33.88 29.80
CA PHE A 85 -7.08 -33.72 29.42
C PHE A 85 -7.42 -34.45 28.11
N ARG A 86 -6.59 -34.25 27.08
CA ARG A 86 -6.72 -34.96 25.79
C ARG A 86 -6.61 -36.46 25.95
N ARG A 87 -5.68 -36.94 26.78
CA ARG A 87 -5.52 -38.37 27.05
C ARG A 87 -6.76 -38.96 27.72
N ARG A 88 -7.27 -38.32 28.78
CA ARG A 88 -8.52 -38.74 29.43
C ARG A 88 -9.70 -38.77 28.46
N ARG A 89 -9.80 -37.78 27.56
CA ARG A 89 -10.85 -37.76 26.53
C ARG A 89 -10.71 -38.91 25.53
N LEU A 90 -9.48 -39.23 25.14
CA LEU A 90 -9.18 -40.37 24.27
C LEU A 90 -9.53 -41.69 24.95
N ASP A 91 -9.13 -41.87 26.21
CA ASP A 91 -9.44 -43.09 26.98
C ASP A 91 -10.97 -43.24 27.18
N ALA A 92 -11.69 -42.15 27.43
CA ALA A 92 -13.16 -42.16 27.49
C ALA A 92 -13.80 -42.56 26.16
N LEU A 93 -13.32 -42.02 25.04
CA LEU A 93 -13.78 -42.39 23.70
C LEU A 93 -13.44 -43.85 23.35
N ALA A 94 -12.27 -44.34 23.77
CA ALA A 94 -11.90 -45.73 23.59
C ALA A 94 -12.86 -46.66 24.37
N HIS A 95 -13.19 -46.30 25.61
CA HIS A 95 -14.18 -47.02 26.40
C HIS A 95 -15.59 -47.01 25.78
N THR A 96 -16.07 -45.87 25.27
CA THR A 96 -17.37 -45.82 24.59
C THR A 96 -17.36 -46.65 23.32
N THR A 97 -16.29 -46.57 22.53
CA THR A 97 -16.12 -47.36 21.31
C THR A 97 -16.14 -48.85 21.62
N LEU A 98 -15.42 -49.29 22.66
CA LEU A 98 -15.40 -50.68 23.08
C LEU A 98 -16.77 -51.16 23.56
N LYS A 99 -17.53 -50.31 24.29
CA LYS A 99 -18.92 -50.63 24.65
C LYS A 99 -19.82 -50.79 23.43
N TYR A 100 -19.69 -49.92 22.42
CA TYR A 100 -20.46 -50.04 21.19
C TYR A 100 -20.07 -51.28 20.38
N GLN A 101 -18.78 -51.63 20.36
CA GLN A 101 -18.31 -52.88 19.73
C GLN A 101 -18.90 -54.10 20.42
N GLN A 102 -18.83 -54.18 21.76
CA GLN A 102 -19.46 -55.25 22.52
C GLN A 102 -20.97 -55.34 22.24
N ARG A 103 -21.66 -54.19 22.18
CA ARG A 103 -23.10 -54.16 21.87
C ARG A 103 -23.40 -54.62 20.45
N LEU A 104 -22.54 -54.28 19.48
CA LEU A 104 -22.67 -54.75 18.11
C LEU A 104 -22.48 -56.26 18.02
N ASP A 105 -21.50 -56.81 18.73
CA ASP A 105 -21.26 -58.25 18.76
C ASP A 105 -22.40 -59.00 19.45
N GLU A 106 -22.97 -58.47 20.55
CA GLU A 106 -24.21 -58.98 21.16
C GLU A 106 -25.36 -59.01 20.16
N LEU A 107 -25.59 -57.92 19.43
CA LEU A 107 -26.66 -57.82 18.45
C LEU A 107 -26.46 -58.79 17.27
N ARG A 108 -25.22 -58.97 16.80
CA ARG A 108 -24.89 -59.96 15.77
C ARG A 108 -25.20 -61.37 16.21
N MET A 109 -24.82 -61.74 17.44
CA MET A 109 -25.16 -63.06 18.01
C MET A 109 -26.68 -63.24 18.16
N GLU A 110 -27.39 -62.18 18.54
CA GLU A 110 -28.85 -62.17 18.66
C GLU A 110 -29.55 -62.30 17.29
N GLU A 111 -29.00 -61.68 16.25
CA GLU A 111 -29.45 -61.77 14.86
C GLU A 111 -29.18 -63.17 14.28
N GLU A 112 -28.00 -63.73 14.49
CA GLU A 112 -27.68 -65.11 14.11
C GLU A 112 -28.63 -66.12 14.78
N ARG A 113 -28.93 -65.90 16.07
CA ARG A 113 -29.92 -66.70 16.80
C ARG A 113 -31.33 -66.52 16.25
N ARG A 114 -31.74 -65.28 15.94
CA ARG A 114 -33.04 -65.00 15.30
C ARG A 114 -33.14 -65.60 13.90
N ASN A 115 -32.08 -65.57 13.10
CA ASN A 115 -32.08 -66.19 11.76
C ASN A 115 -32.20 -67.72 11.85
N GLN A 116 -31.57 -68.34 12.87
CA GLN A 116 -31.76 -69.77 13.17
C GLN A 116 -33.18 -70.08 13.66
N ASP A 117 -33.80 -69.20 14.45
CA ASP A 117 -35.19 -69.33 14.92
C ASP A 117 -36.23 -69.04 13.81
N GLN A 118 -36.00 -68.05 12.94
CA GLN A 118 -36.84 -67.72 11.78
C GLN A 118 -36.81 -68.81 10.70
N SER A 119 -35.72 -69.59 10.63
CA SER A 119 -35.68 -70.81 9.83
C SER A 119 -36.67 -71.88 10.32
N ARG A 120 -37.28 -71.71 11.50
CA ARG A 120 -38.21 -72.66 12.13
C ARG A 120 -39.65 -72.15 12.30
N THR A 121 -39.97 -70.90 11.96
CA THR A 121 -41.33 -70.36 12.11
C THR A 121 -41.75 -69.52 10.90
N PRO A 122 -42.83 -69.87 10.18
CA PRO A 122 -43.39 -68.98 9.17
C PRO A 122 -44.11 -67.82 9.89
N ALA A 123 -43.61 -66.61 9.73
CA ALA A 123 -44.19 -65.40 10.31
C ALA A 123 -45.54 -65.06 9.66
N SER A 124 -46.52 -64.70 10.51
CA SER A 124 -47.88 -64.33 10.14
C SER A 124 -47.92 -63.04 9.31
N ALA A 125 -48.76 -63.00 8.27
CA ALA A 125 -48.90 -61.87 7.35
C ALA A 125 -49.28 -60.53 8.02
N VAL A 126 -49.88 -60.56 9.21
CA VAL A 126 -50.36 -59.37 9.93
C VAL A 126 -49.21 -58.54 10.54
N THR A 127 -48.08 -59.15 10.91
CA THR A 127 -46.91 -58.40 11.42
C THR A 127 -46.17 -57.69 10.28
N TRP A 128 -46.19 -58.26 9.07
CA TRP A 128 -45.55 -57.67 7.89
C TRP A 128 -46.24 -56.38 7.44
N GLU A 129 -47.57 -56.28 7.48
CA GLU A 129 -48.29 -55.07 7.07
C GLU A 129 -48.04 -53.89 8.02
N PHE A 130 -47.96 -54.12 9.33
CA PHE A 130 -47.67 -53.07 10.30
C PHE A 130 -46.21 -52.57 10.22
N GLU A 131 -45.26 -53.48 10.00
CA GLU A 131 -43.84 -53.13 9.80
C GLU A 131 -43.63 -52.34 8.49
N LEU A 132 -44.33 -52.69 7.41
CA LEU A 132 -44.29 -51.95 6.14
C LEU A 132 -44.85 -50.52 6.25
N GLU A 133 -45.92 -50.31 7.02
CA GLU A 133 -46.51 -48.99 7.25
C GLU A 133 -45.60 -48.10 8.11
N GLU A 134 -44.98 -48.67 9.15
CA GLU A 134 -44.02 -47.98 10.00
C GLU A 134 -42.74 -47.60 9.22
N ASP A 135 -42.26 -48.50 8.36
CA ASP A 135 -41.13 -48.24 7.45
C ASP A 135 -41.46 -47.16 6.41
N ALA A 136 -42.68 -47.17 5.85
CA ALA A 136 -43.14 -46.12 4.93
C ALA A 136 -43.23 -44.75 5.62
N MET A 137 -43.71 -44.71 6.87
CA MET A 137 -43.76 -43.49 7.68
C MET A 137 -42.35 -42.97 8.01
N ASN A 138 -41.43 -43.87 8.35
CA ASN A 138 -40.03 -43.55 8.59
C ASN A 138 -39.34 -43.02 7.33
N PHE A 139 -39.60 -43.64 6.17
CA PHE A 139 -39.08 -43.19 4.88
C PHE A 139 -39.54 -41.76 4.56
N ARG A 140 -40.83 -41.48 4.71
CA ARG A 140 -41.39 -40.13 4.50
C ARG A 140 -40.83 -39.10 5.49
N MET A 141 -40.54 -39.50 6.73
CA MET A 141 -39.88 -38.62 7.71
C MET A 141 -38.44 -38.32 7.31
N LEU A 142 -37.70 -39.32 6.85
CA LEU A 142 -36.31 -39.20 6.39
C LEU A 142 -36.23 -38.32 5.14
N GLU A 143 -37.14 -38.48 4.18
CA GLU A 143 -37.23 -37.62 2.99
C GLU A 143 -37.49 -36.16 3.39
N ASN A 144 -38.49 -35.89 4.23
CA ASN A 144 -38.76 -34.54 4.73
C ASN A 144 -37.55 -33.94 5.46
N ARG A 145 -36.80 -34.76 6.19
CA ARG A 145 -35.59 -34.33 6.89
C ARG A 145 -34.46 -34.04 5.91
N LEU A 146 -34.29 -34.85 4.88
CA LEU A 146 -33.34 -34.66 3.79
C LEU A 146 -33.62 -33.36 3.04
N ASP A 147 -34.88 -33.10 2.68
CA ASP A 147 -35.29 -31.85 2.01
C ASP A 147 -34.98 -30.62 2.85
N LYS A 148 -35.26 -30.68 4.18
CA LYS A 148 -34.90 -29.62 5.12
C LYS A 148 -33.38 -29.41 5.17
N PHE A 149 -32.59 -30.47 5.18
CA PHE A 149 -31.13 -30.36 5.12
C PHE A 149 -30.64 -29.76 3.81
N GLN A 150 -31.20 -30.18 2.67
CA GLN A 150 -30.86 -29.61 1.36
C GLN A 150 -31.19 -28.12 1.28
N PHE A 151 -32.33 -27.68 1.83
CA PHE A 151 -32.68 -26.26 1.91
C PHE A 151 -31.65 -25.48 2.74
N LYS A 152 -31.27 -26.00 3.91
CA LYS A 152 -30.23 -25.40 4.75
C LYS A 152 -28.86 -25.34 4.04
N CYS A 153 -28.48 -26.38 3.30
CA CYS A 153 -27.26 -26.38 2.50
C CYS A 153 -27.29 -25.29 1.42
N LYS A 154 -28.41 -25.16 0.68
CA LYS A 154 -28.59 -24.10 -0.33
C LYS A 154 -28.52 -22.71 0.28
N GLU A 155 -29.08 -22.53 1.48
CA GLU A 155 -29.01 -21.26 2.21
C GLU A 155 -27.59 -20.96 2.71
N ALA A 156 -26.90 -21.95 3.26
CA ALA A 156 -25.49 -21.83 3.65
C ALA A 156 -24.58 -21.50 2.45
N GLU A 157 -24.85 -22.09 1.28
CA GLU A 157 -24.14 -21.75 0.05
C GLU A 157 -24.40 -20.31 -0.41
N LYS A 158 -25.63 -19.81 -0.30
CA LYS A 158 -25.94 -18.40 -0.57
C LYS A 158 -25.17 -17.48 0.38
N CYS A 159 -25.20 -17.77 1.69
CA CYS A 159 -24.43 -17.04 2.70
C CYS A 159 -22.93 -17.08 2.40
N ARG A 160 -22.38 -18.23 2.02
CA ARG A 160 -20.97 -18.38 1.62
C ARG A 160 -20.64 -17.51 0.41
N LYS A 161 -21.47 -17.54 -0.64
CA LYS A 161 -21.28 -16.71 -1.85
C LYS A 161 -21.28 -15.22 -1.51
N ILE A 162 -22.18 -14.77 -0.64
CA ILE A 162 -22.23 -13.37 -0.18
C ILE A 162 -20.95 -13.01 0.57
N ASN A 163 -20.55 -13.83 1.56
CA ASN A 163 -19.31 -13.60 2.32
C ASN A 163 -18.06 -13.60 1.43
N MET A 164 -18.01 -14.44 0.40
CA MET A 164 -16.90 -14.43 -0.56
C MET A 164 -16.87 -13.15 -1.40
N LYS A 165 -18.02 -12.65 -1.84
CA LYS A 165 -18.10 -11.35 -2.55
C LYS A 165 -17.67 -10.20 -1.65
N LEU A 166 -18.16 -10.17 -0.41
CA LEU A 166 -17.77 -9.16 0.58
C LEU A 166 -16.26 -9.19 0.84
N LYS A 167 -15.70 -10.39 1.02
CA LYS A 167 -14.25 -10.55 1.19
C LYS A 167 -13.46 -10.03 -0.01
N ALA A 168 -13.91 -10.31 -1.24
CA ALA A 168 -13.25 -9.81 -2.44
C ALA A 168 -13.27 -8.28 -2.51
N GLN A 169 -14.44 -7.66 -2.25
CA GLN A 169 -14.56 -6.20 -2.19
C GLN A 169 -13.64 -5.60 -1.13
N MET A 170 -13.63 -6.14 0.09
CA MET A 170 -12.73 -5.68 1.14
C MET A 170 -11.26 -5.82 0.72
N GLN A 171 -10.88 -6.92 0.08
CA GLN A 171 -9.51 -7.11 -0.40
C GLN A 171 -9.12 -6.08 -1.49
N ASP A 172 -10.04 -5.74 -2.38
CA ASP A 172 -9.82 -4.72 -3.40
C ASP A 172 -9.73 -3.31 -2.78
N GLU A 173 -10.56 -3.00 -1.78
CA GLU A 173 -10.45 -1.77 -0.98
C GLU A 173 -9.09 -1.71 -0.26
N PHE A 174 -8.67 -2.79 0.38
CA PHE A 174 -7.35 -2.88 1.03
C PHE A 174 -6.20 -2.64 0.08
N ARG A 175 -6.28 -3.13 -1.16
CA ARG A 175 -5.29 -2.84 -2.20
C ARG A 175 -5.29 -1.36 -2.59
N SER A 176 -6.46 -0.71 -2.60
CA SER A 176 -6.59 0.71 -2.96
C SER A 176 -6.10 1.67 -1.88
N TYR A 177 -6.21 1.31 -0.59
CA TYR A 177 -5.81 2.20 0.51
C TYR A 177 -4.33 2.57 0.46
N GLY A 178 -3.45 1.67 0.02
CA GLY A 178 -2.02 1.98 -0.13
C GLY A 178 -1.79 3.17 -1.09
N ALA A 179 -2.39 3.13 -2.28
CA ALA A 179 -2.27 4.20 -3.25
C ALA A 179 -2.90 5.52 -2.76
N GLN A 180 -4.01 5.45 -2.01
CA GLN A 180 -4.63 6.64 -1.41
C GLN A 180 -3.71 7.27 -0.35
N ILE A 181 -3.09 6.46 0.50
CA ILE A 181 -2.13 6.91 1.52
C ILE A 181 -0.91 7.54 0.83
N ASP A 182 -0.33 6.89 -0.18
CA ASP A 182 0.83 7.43 -0.91
C ASP A 182 0.52 8.79 -1.57
N ASN A 183 -0.70 8.97 -2.08
CA ASN A 183 -1.12 10.24 -2.66
C ASN A 183 -1.28 11.33 -1.60
N LEU A 184 -1.89 11.01 -0.46
CA LEU A 184 -2.01 11.94 0.67
C LEU A 184 -0.64 12.31 1.25
N GLU A 185 0.30 11.36 1.34
CA GLU A 185 1.67 11.61 1.77
C GLU A 185 2.40 12.55 0.81
N LYS A 186 2.23 12.37 -0.51
CA LYS A 186 2.78 13.27 -1.53
C LYS A 186 2.19 14.68 -1.41
N GLU A 187 0.89 14.81 -1.19
CA GLU A 187 0.24 16.12 -0.99
C GLU A 187 0.73 16.79 0.29
N LEU A 188 0.84 16.07 1.40
CA LEU A 188 1.41 16.59 2.64
C LEU A 188 2.87 17.04 2.46
N LEU A 189 3.67 16.31 1.68
CA LEU A 189 5.04 16.71 1.39
C LEU A 189 5.09 18.02 0.60
N LYS A 190 4.22 18.17 -0.41
CA LYS A 190 4.09 19.42 -1.18
C LYS A 190 3.70 20.59 -0.28
N TYR A 191 2.67 20.43 0.56
CA TYR A 191 2.25 21.49 1.48
C TYR A 191 3.34 21.86 2.50
N ARG A 192 4.13 20.90 2.97
CA ARG A 192 5.28 21.18 3.84
C ARG A 192 6.36 21.97 3.12
N GLN A 193 6.66 21.64 1.87
CA GLN A 193 7.62 22.38 1.05
C GLN A 193 7.12 23.81 0.76
N GLU A 194 5.84 23.97 0.40
CA GLU A 194 5.22 25.28 0.19
C GLU A 194 5.26 26.14 1.46
N LEU A 195 4.94 25.54 2.61
CA LEU A 195 5.00 26.23 3.91
C LEU A 195 6.43 26.67 4.24
N HIS A 196 7.41 25.80 4.02
CA HIS A 196 8.82 26.14 4.22
C HIS A 196 9.28 27.30 3.31
N ASN A 197 8.86 27.29 2.04
CA ASN A 197 9.16 28.38 1.10
C ASN A 197 8.49 29.69 1.53
N LEU A 198 7.25 29.64 2.00
CA LEU A 198 6.53 30.81 2.52
C LEU A 198 7.17 31.37 3.79
N GLU A 199 7.64 30.51 4.69
CA GLU A 199 8.42 30.91 5.87
C GLU A 199 9.71 31.62 5.46
N GLY A 200 10.44 31.07 4.47
CA GLY A 200 11.63 31.70 3.90
C GLY A 200 11.34 33.09 3.33
N LEU A 201 10.32 33.21 2.48
CA LEU A 201 9.88 34.49 1.92
C LEU A 201 9.44 35.49 3.00
N ASN A 202 8.77 35.03 4.06
CA ASN A 202 8.37 35.89 5.17
C ASN A 202 9.58 36.39 5.97
N MET A 203 10.59 35.54 6.19
CA MET A 203 11.83 35.95 6.83
C MET A 203 12.59 36.97 5.97
N GLU A 204 12.67 36.77 4.66
CA GLU A 204 13.26 37.75 3.73
C GLU A 204 12.49 39.08 3.74
N ALA A 205 11.16 39.04 3.72
CA ALA A 205 10.32 40.22 3.81
C ALA A 205 10.49 40.94 5.16
N TYR A 206 10.60 40.20 6.26
CA TYR A 206 10.87 40.75 7.59
C TYR A 206 12.24 41.43 7.65
N ILE A 207 13.29 40.76 7.16
CA ILE A 207 14.64 41.33 7.09
C ILE A 207 14.62 42.60 6.25
N SER A 208 14.05 42.56 5.03
CA SER A 208 13.93 43.71 4.14
C SER A 208 13.19 44.87 4.81
N LYS A 209 12.09 44.61 5.50
CA LYS A 209 11.37 45.63 6.26
C LYS A 209 12.27 46.24 7.34
N THR A 210 12.90 45.42 8.19
CA THR A 210 13.76 45.92 9.27
C THR A 210 14.96 46.70 8.76
N THR A 211 15.54 46.32 7.61
CA THR A 211 16.63 47.08 6.99
C THR A 211 16.13 48.43 6.49
N THR A 212 14.95 48.48 5.82
CA THR A 212 14.39 49.77 5.38
C THR A 212 13.98 50.68 6.54
N GLU A 213 13.47 50.12 7.65
CA GLU A 213 13.15 50.89 8.87
C GLU A 213 14.43 51.45 9.51
N ALA A 214 15.52 50.67 9.53
CA ALA A 214 16.81 51.14 10.03
C ALA A 214 17.42 52.23 9.15
N GLU A 215 17.38 52.08 7.82
CA GLU A 215 17.82 53.10 6.85
C GLU A 215 16.99 54.38 6.98
N LEU A 216 15.67 54.26 7.15
CA LEU A 216 14.79 55.41 7.38
C LEU A 216 15.19 56.16 8.65
N HIS A 217 15.40 55.45 9.76
CA HIS A 217 15.83 56.08 11.01
C HIS A 217 17.19 56.77 10.88
N GLN A 218 18.14 56.20 10.14
CA GLN A 218 19.42 56.85 9.86
C GLN A 218 19.24 58.16 9.09
N LEU A 219 18.42 58.16 8.03
CA LEU A 219 18.10 59.36 7.25
C LEU A 219 17.37 60.43 8.07
N GLU A 220 16.46 60.03 8.96
CA GLU A 220 15.77 60.94 9.88
C GLU A 220 16.77 61.61 10.86
N GLU A 221 17.71 60.84 11.41
CA GLU A 221 18.77 61.38 12.27
C GLU A 221 19.69 62.35 11.53
N GLU A 222 20.07 62.03 10.29
CA GLU A 222 20.88 62.90 9.44
C GLU A 222 20.14 64.21 9.13
N LEU A 223 18.86 64.14 8.74
CA LEU A 223 18.04 65.33 8.53
C LEU A 223 17.94 66.21 9.78
N LEU A 224 17.76 65.60 10.96
CA LEU A 224 17.72 66.34 12.22
C LEU A 224 19.07 67.01 12.54
N LYS A 225 20.20 66.36 12.24
CA LYS A 225 21.54 66.96 12.38
C LYS A 225 21.70 68.14 11.42
N GLU A 226 21.37 67.96 10.15
CA GLU A 226 21.42 69.04 9.16
C GLU A 226 20.51 70.22 9.55
N HIS A 227 19.30 69.95 10.04
CA HIS A 227 18.38 71.00 10.51
C HIS A 227 18.99 71.79 11.68
N LYS A 228 19.58 71.11 12.68
CA LYS A 228 20.27 71.77 13.79
C LYS A 228 21.47 72.60 13.33
N GLU A 229 22.25 72.08 12.38
CA GLU A 229 23.38 72.82 11.80
C GLU A 229 22.92 74.05 11.01
N ARG A 230 21.86 73.91 10.20
CA ARG A 230 21.24 75.03 9.48
C ARG A 230 20.71 76.09 10.45
N GLU A 231 20.01 75.69 11.50
CA GLU A 231 19.52 76.63 12.54
C GLU A 231 20.68 77.33 13.27
N SER A 232 21.73 76.60 13.64
CA SER A 232 22.94 77.16 14.25
C SER A 232 23.63 78.17 13.32
N ASN A 233 23.74 77.84 12.03
CA ASN A 233 24.29 78.75 11.02
C ASN A 233 23.44 80.01 10.83
N ILE A 234 22.11 79.86 10.76
CA ILE A 234 21.16 80.99 10.69
C ILE A 234 21.29 81.87 11.94
N ALA A 235 21.34 81.28 13.13
CA ALA A 235 21.53 82.01 14.39
C ALA A 235 22.86 82.77 14.41
N ARG A 236 23.95 82.15 13.96
CA ARG A 236 25.27 82.79 13.83
C ARG A 236 25.26 83.96 12.85
N LEU A 237 24.57 83.82 11.72
CA LEU A 237 24.41 84.89 10.73
C LEU A 237 23.55 86.04 11.27
N ARG A 238 22.45 85.74 11.97
CA ARG A 238 21.61 86.75 12.66
C ARG A 238 22.42 87.53 13.70
N GLN A 239 23.20 86.85 14.54
CA GLN A 239 24.06 87.49 15.52
C GLN A 239 25.08 88.45 14.87
N LYS A 240 25.72 88.03 13.77
CA LYS A 240 26.63 88.91 13.01
C LYS A 240 25.90 90.11 12.40
N ALA A 241 24.68 89.92 11.89
CA ALA A 241 23.86 91.00 11.35
C ALA A 241 23.45 92.00 12.46
N ASP A 242 23.05 91.52 13.63
CA ASP A 242 22.69 92.35 14.78
C ASP A 242 23.91 93.11 15.33
N GLN A 243 25.09 92.47 15.40
CA GLN A 243 26.34 93.15 15.74
C GLN A 243 26.68 94.28 14.76
N ARG A 244 26.48 94.07 13.45
CA ARG A 244 26.65 95.12 12.44
C ARG A 244 25.62 96.25 12.62
N LYS A 245 24.35 95.94 12.88
CA LYS A 245 23.33 96.95 13.18
C LYS A 245 23.72 97.80 14.39
N VAL A 246 24.11 97.17 15.51
CA VAL A 246 24.56 97.87 16.72
C VAL A 246 25.82 98.72 16.48
N GLN A 247 26.73 98.29 15.59
CA GLN A 247 27.88 99.11 15.17
C GLN A 247 27.48 100.29 14.28
N THR A 248 26.43 100.13 13.46
CA THR A 248 25.90 101.18 12.59
C THR A 248 25.02 102.18 13.37
N GLU A 249 24.39 101.72 14.45
CA GLU A 249 23.53 102.53 15.35
C GLU A 249 24.32 103.26 16.46
N LYS A 250 25.61 102.96 16.65
CA LYS A 250 26.53 103.82 17.42
C LYS A 250 26.92 105.03 16.55
N PRO A 251 26.75 106.26 17.04
CA PRO A 251 25.98 107.30 16.37
C PRO A 251 26.60 107.82 15.07
N ASP A 252 25.68 108.03 14.11
CA ASP A 252 25.62 109.18 13.23
C ASP A 252 25.81 110.48 14.05
N LYS A 253 27.06 110.91 14.18
CA LYS A 253 27.46 112.30 14.48
C LYS A 253 28.65 112.64 13.60
N LYS A 254 28.37 113.47 12.58
CA LYS A 254 29.24 114.04 11.54
C LYS A 254 29.49 113.03 10.39
N ALA A 255 29.21 113.33 9.11
CA ALA A 255 29.14 114.62 8.47
C ALA A 255 28.32 114.57 7.16
N GLN A 256 27.47 115.57 6.98
CA GLN A 256 27.28 116.21 5.67
C GLN A 256 28.66 116.67 5.15
N ARG A 257 29.03 116.32 3.91
CA ARG A 257 29.04 117.22 2.74
C ARG A 257 29.91 116.66 1.60
N THR A 258 29.39 116.80 0.37
CA THR A 258 30.07 117.03 -0.93
C THR A 258 30.95 115.91 -1.50
N VAL A 259 30.60 115.26 -2.62
CA VAL A 259 30.53 115.72 -4.03
C VAL A 259 31.90 115.69 -4.72
N LEU A 260 31.91 114.97 -5.85
CA LEU A 260 32.85 114.94 -6.99
C LEU A 260 33.90 113.81 -7.06
N GLU A 261 33.67 112.99 -8.08
CA GLU A 261 34.64 112.40 -9.02
C GLU A 261 36.03 113.06 -9.02
N ALA A 262 37.08 112.24 -9.09
CA ALA A 262 37.97 112.21 -10.26
C ALA A 262 38.99 111.06 -10.14
N ASP A 263 39.24 110.53 -11.31
CA ASP A 263 40.32 109.65 -11.74
C ASP A 263 41.72 110.17 -11.41
N ASP A 264 42.69 109.26 -11.59
CA ASP A 264 44.08 109.49 -11.98
C ASP A 264 45.18 109.88 -10.96
N LEU A 265 46.07 108.89 -10.79
CA LEU A 265 47.54 108.92 -10.91
C LEU A 265 48.44 109.35 -9.73
N ASP A 266 49.45 108.48 -9.55
CA ASP A 266 50.83 108.71 -9.07
C ASP A 266 51.04 109.15 -7.60
N SER A 267 52.01 108.64 -6.83
CA SER A 267 53.34 108.12 -7.18
C SER A 267 54.03 107.49 -5.95
N GLU A 268 54.96 106.55 -6.23
CA GLU A 268 56.31 106.38 -5.61
C GLU A 268 56.46 106.19 -4.07
N ALA A 269 57.43 105.46 -3.52
CA ALA A 269 58.53 104.60 -3.99
C ALA A 269 59.24 104.01 -2.75
N GLN A 270 60.25 103.18 -3.01
CA GLN A 270 61.41 102.74 -2.19
C GLN A 270 61.31 101.29 -1.68
N GLN A 271 62.27 100.38 -1.84
CA GLN A 271 63.62 100.26 -2.46
C GLN A 271 63.85 98.72 -2.49
N SER A 272 64.52 98.04 -3.43
CA SER A 272 65.95 98.13 -3.76
C SER A 272 66.26 97.03 -4.79
N THR A 273 66.89 97.42 -5.90
CA THR A 273 68.03 96.76 -6.57
C THR A 273 67.96 95.25 -6.85
N ARG A 274 68.01 94.85 -8.14
CA ARG A 274 69.17 94.15 -8.76
C ARG A 274 68.82 93.45 -10.09
N ILE A 275 69.36 94.01 -11.17
CA ILE A 275 69.95 93.36 -12.38
C ILE A 275 69.05 92.37 -13.16
N VAL A 276 68.61 92.85 -14.33
CA VAL A 276 68.11 92.09 -15.50
C VAL A 276 69.22 91.19 -16.06
N PRO A 277 68.91 89.95 -16.48
CA PRO A 277 68.90 89.63 -17.91
C PRO A 277 67.57 88.93 -18.25
N GLU A 278 66.78 89.37 -19.23
CA GLU A 278 66.93 89.27 -20.69
C GLU A 278 65.84 88.30 -21.17
N GLU A 279 65.24 88.65 -22.31
CA GLU A 279 63.93 88.24 -22.79
C GLU A 279 63.72 86.71 -22.91
N GLU A 280 62.54 86.23 -22.48
CA GLU A 280 61.76 85.32 -23.30
C GLU A 280 60.37 85.93 -23.48
N LYS A 281 60.14 86.48 -24.67
CA LYS A 281 58.81 86.93 -25.12
C LYS A 281 57.89 85.71 -25.10
N VAL A 282 57.06 85.59 -24.06
CA VAL A 282 55.87 84.74 -24.14
C VAL A 282 55.04 85.32 -25.27
N ASN A 283 55.02 84.60 -26.40
CA ASN A 283 54.31 85.00 -27.61
C ASN A 283 52.86 85.36 -27.20
N PRO A 284 52.28 86.52 -27.60
CA PRO A 284 50.94 86.93 -27.17
C PRO A 284 49.85 85.91 -27.54
N ILE A 285 50.13 85.10 -28.56
CA ILE A 285 49.31 83.96 -28.99
C ILE A 285 49.22 82.88 -27.88
N TYR A 286 50.30 82.62 -27.14
CA TYR A 286 50.27 81.61 -26.06
C TYR A 286 49.46 82.09 -24.86
N GLU A 287 49.53 83.37 -24.49
CA GLU A 287 48.69 83.92 -23.42
C GLU A 287 47.21 83.91 -23.80
N GLU A 288 46.88 84.21 -25.06
CA GLU A 288 45.51 84.12 -25.58
C GLU A 288 44.99 82.68 -25.60
N ILE A 289 45.81 81.71 -26.05
CA ILE A 289 45.47 80.28 -26.00
C ILE A 289 45.25 79.82 -24.56
N LEU A 290 46.11 80.22 -23.62
CA LEU A 290 45.97 79.85 -22.20
C LEU A 290 44.72 80.45 -21.57
N LYS A 291 44.38 81.69 -21.92
CA LYS A 291 43.14 82.33 -21.46
C LYS A 291 41.91 81.61 -22.02
N ASN A 292 41.88 81.33 -23.32
CA ASN A 292 40.80 80.59 -23.95
C ASN A 292 40.65 79.16 -23.38
N LEU A 293 41.78 78.52 -23.06
CA LEU A 293 41.81 77.19 -22.45
C LEU A 293 41.21 77.22 -21.05
N LYS A 294 41.61 78.19 -20.21
CA LYS A 294 41.04 78.40 -18.86
C LYS A 294 39.56 78.75 -18.89
N GLU A 295 39.13 79.56 -19.85
CA GLU A 295 37.71 79.91 -20.04
C GLU A 295 36.89 78.71 -20.53
N ALA A 296 37.44 77.86 -21.40
CA ALA A 296 36.75 76.67 -21.92
C ALA A 296 36.66 75.53 -20.89
N THR A 297 37.69 75.35 -20.06
CA THR A 297 37.67 74.34 -18.97
C THR A 297 37.06 74.87 -17.67
N GLY A 298 36.92 76.19 -17.50
CA GLY A 298 36.36 76.83 -16.31
C GLY A 298 37.30 76.83 -15.09
N VAL A 299 38.61 76.73 -15.32
CA VAL A 299 39.62 76.46 -14.28
C VAL A 299 40.62 77.61 -14.16
N SER A 300 41.01 77.96 -12.93
CA SER A 300 41.82 79.16 -12.65
C SER A 300 43.33 78.95 -12.82
N ASP A 301 43.85 77.76 -12.52
CA ASP A 301 45.27 77.42 -12.60
C ASP A 301 45.58 76.40 -13.72
N LEU A 302 46.80 76.46 -14.28
CA LEU A 302 47.25 75.58 -15.37
C LEU A 302 47.40 74.13 -14.90
N GLN A 303 47.73 73.92 -13.61
CA GLN A 303 47.88 72.60 -13.03
C GLN A 303 46.53 71.88 -12.91
N ASP A 304 45.50 72.60 -12.47
CA ASP A 304 44.13 72.09 -12.34
C ASP A 304 43.53 71.69 -13.71
N VAL A 305 43.90 72.41 -14.78
CA VAL A 305 43.54 72.04 -16.16
C VAL A 305 44.11 70.68 -16.53
N VAL A 306 45.40 70.44 -16.23
CA VAL A 306 46.05 69.14 -16.50
C VAL A 306 45.37 68.03 -15.72
N GLU A 307 45.04 68.27 -14.45
CA GLU A 307 44.36 67.30 -13.58
C GLU A 307 42.93 66.97 -14.06
N HIS A 308 42.20 67.98 -14.58
CA HIS A 308 40.90 67.78 -15.21
C HIS A 308 41.00 66.92 -16.47
N PHE A 309 41.94 67.21 -17.37
CA PHE A 309 42.14 66.40 -18.57
C PHE A 309 42.61 64.96 -18.25
N THR A 310 43.44 64.77 -17.22
CA THR A 310 43.84 63.42 -16.80
C THR A 310 42.66 62.65 -16.21
N SER A 311 41.85 63.28 -15.35
CA SER A 311 40.67 62.62 -14.76
C SER A 311 39.56 62.37 -15.79
N GLU A 312 39.35 63.27 -16.75
CA GLU A 312 38.45 63.04 -17.88
C GLU A 312 38.94 61.89 -18.76
N LYS A 313 40.23 61.84 -19.06
CA LYS A 313 40.83 60.73 -19.82
C LYS A 313 40.65 59.40 -19.09
N GLU A 314 40.97 59.34 -17.79
CA GLU A 314 40.77 58.15 -16.97
C GLU A 314 39.30 57.75 -16.89
N ASN A 315 38.38 58.71 -16.78
CA ASN A 315 36.94 58.44 -16.79
C ASN A 315 36.47 57.92 -18.16
N CYS A 316 36.96 58.47 -19.27
CA CYS A 316 36.71 57.96 -20.62
C CYS A 316 37.23 56.52 -20.77
N GLU A 317 38.45 56.22 -20.35
CA GLU A 317 39.02 54.87 -20.39
C GLU A 317 38.21 53.90 -19.51
N ARG A 318 37.76 54.34 -18.32
CA ARG A 318 36.88 53.55 -17.45
C ARG A 318 35.53 53.26 -18.09
N LEU A 319 34.92 54.24 -18.75
CA LEU A 319 33.64 54.10 -19.44
C LEU A 319 33.77 53.19 -20.67
N GLU A 320 34.87 53.28 -21.42
CA GLU A 320 35.15 52.34 -22.53
C GLU A 320 35.34 50.91 -22.03
N ASN A 321 36.06 50.72 -20.92
CA ASN A 321 36.22 49.40 -20.31
C ASN A 321 34.90 48.83 -19.82
N LEU A 322 34.06 49.64 -19.15
CA LEU A 322 32.71 49.24 -18.75
C LEU A 322 31.82 48.91 -19.96
N LYS A 323 31.94 49.67 -21.05
CA LYS A 323 31.23 49.39 -22.30
C LYS A 323 31.65 48.04 -22.89
N LYS A 324 32.95 47.76 -23.00
CA LYS A 324 33.47 46.47 -23.46
C LYS A 324 33.01 45.31 -22.58
N GLN A 325 33.08 45.45 -21.26
CA GLN A 325 32.60 44.42 -20.33
C GLN A 325 31.10 44.15 -20.47
N ASN A 326 30.29 45.20 -20.65
CA ASN A 326 28.86 45.06 -20.90
C ASN A 326 28.59 44.41 -22.27
N GLU A 327 29.35 44.75 -23.31
CA GLU A 327 29.23 44.12 -24.64
C GLU A 327 29.57 42.63 -24.58
N GLU A 328 30.67 42.25 -23.91
CA GLU A 328 31.05 40.84 -23.70
C GLU A 328 30.01 40.07 -22.87
N ALA A 329 29.48 40.68 -21.81
CA ALA A 329 28.42 40.06 -20.99
C ALA A 329 27.13 39.87 -21.81
N LEU A 330 26.77 40.84 -22.65
CA LEU A 330 25.61 40.79 -23.51
C LEU A 330 25.75 39.70 -24.59
N GLU A 331 26.94 39.52 -25.14
CA GLU A 331 27.24 38.46 -26.10
C GLU A 331 27.15 37.07 -25.46
N LYS A 332 27.74 36.87 -24.27
CA LYS A 332 27.59 35.62 -23.50
C LYS A 332 26.12 35.31 -23.19
N LEU A 333 25.35 36.30 -22.75
CA LEU A 333 23.92 36.11 -22.47
C LEU A 333 23.11 35.78 -23.74
N LYS A 334 23.50 36.31 -24.91
CA LYS A 334 22.88 35.94 -26.19
C LYS A 334 23.18 34.48 -26.56
N GLU A 335 24.43 34.05 -26.41
CA GLU A 335 24.84 32.66 -26.66
C GLU A 335 24.13 31.69 -25.72
N GLU A 336 24.08 32.00 -24.42
CA GLU A 336 23.35 31.19 -23.43
C GLU A 336 21.86 31.11 -23.75
N LYS A 337 21.24 32.24 -24.14
CA LYS A 337 19.84 32.27 -24.56
C LYS A 337 19.59 31.41 -25.79
N GLU A 338 20.50 31.41 -26.76
CA GLU A 338 20.38 30.61 -27.98
C GLU A 338 20.58 29.12 -27.70
N LEU A 339 21.54 28.77 -26.84
CA LEU A 339 21.75 27.40 -26.35
C LEU A 339 20.50 26.88 -25.63
N LEU A 340 19.94 27.67 -24.70
CA LEU A 340 18.70 27.32 -23.98
C LEU A 340 17.53 27.15 -24.93
N ARG A 341 17.39 28.00 -25.95
CA ARG A 341 16.35 27.86 -26.98
C ARG A 341 16.48 26.55 -27.75
N GLN A 342 17.69 26.19 -28.17
CA GLN A 342 17.93 24.92 -28.87
C GLN A 342 17.63 23.70 -27.97
N GLN A 343 17.99 23.77 -26.68
CA GLN A 343 17.65 22.71 -25.71
C GLN A 343 16.14 22.60 -25.50
N PHE A 344 15.44 23.74 -25.40
CA PHE A 344 13.99 23.78 -25.29
C PHE A 344 13.32 23.18 -26.52
N ASP A 345 13.72 23.56 -27.73
CA ASP A 345 13.16 23.02 -28.96
C ASP A 345 13.42 21.51 -29.07
N LYS A 346 14.63 21.05 -28.73
CA LYS A 346 14.93 19.61 -28.65
C LYS A 346 14.01 18.90 -27.67
N MET A 347 13.81 19.43 -26.46
CA MET A 347 12.89 18.82 -25.50
C MET A 347 11.44 18.82 -25.98
N LYS A 348 10.98 19.94 -26.54
CA LYS A 348 9.61 20.09 -27.04
C LYS A 348 9.30 19.06 -28.12
N TYR A 349 10.11 19.00 -29.16
CA TYR A 349 9.83 18.11 -30.30
C TYR A 349 10.24 16.65 -30.07
N SER A 350 11.30 16.38 -29.31
CA SER A 350 11.69 14.99 -29.01
C SER A 350 10.84 14.35 -27.92
N GLY A 351 10.33 15.13 -26.96
CA GLY A 351 9.41 14.65 -25.94
C GLY A 351 8.07 14.26 -26.53
N GLU A 352 7.50 15.11 -27.38
CA GLU A 352 6.21 14.87 -28.02
C GLU A 352 6.24 13.68 -28.98
N ALA A 353 7.31 13.53 -29.77
CA ALA A 353 7.49 12.37 -30.65
C ALA A 353 7.65 11.05 -29.89
N LYS A 354 8.38 11.06 -28.76
CA LYS A 354 8.51 9.88 -27.89
C LYS A 354 7.17 9.51 -27.26
N LEU A 355 6.47 10.49 -26.68
CA LEU A 355 5.17 10.27 -26.04
C LEU A 355 4.14 9.74 -27.05
N SER A 356 4.11 10.29 -28.25
CA SER A 356 3.30 9.80 -29.37
C SER A 356 3.61 8.34 -29.72
N SER A 357 4.89 7.97 -29.77
CA SER A 357 5.31 6.60 -30.09
C SER A 357 4.97 5.61 -28.97
N GLU A 358 5.04 6.06 -27.71
CA GLU A 358 4.69 5.25 -26.54
C GLU A 358 3.18 5.03 -26.46
N ILE A 359 2.37 6.07 -26.72
CA ILE A 359 0.91 5.96 -26.79
C ILE A 359 0.49 4.96 -27.87
N LYS A 360 1.06 5.02 -29.07
CA LYS A 360 0.74 4.05 -30.14
C LYS A 360 1.09 2.62 -29.75
N LYS A 361 2.24 2.40 -29.12
CA LYS A 361 2.63 1.06 -28.63
C LYS A 361 1.71 0.57 -27.52
N LEU A 362 1.24 1.47 -26.66
CA LEU A 362 0.26 1.15 -25.63
C LEU A 362 -1.06 0.71 -26.27
N GLU A 363 -1.58 1.48 -27.22
CA GLU A 363 -2.80 1.16 -27.98
C GLU A 363 -2.68 -0.18 -28.71
N GLU A 364 -1.54 -0.47 -29.33
CA GLU A 364 -1.27 -1.77 -29.97
C GLU A 364 -1.28 -2.92 -28.96
N CYS A 365 -0.66 -2.74 -27.78
CA CYS A 365 -0.68 -3.72 -26.70
C CYS A 365 -2.10 -3.95 -26.16
N GLU A 366 -2.89 -2.89 -25.99
CA GLU A 366 -4.28 -2.97 -25.55
C GLU A 366 -5.15 -3.73 -26.56
N GLN A 367 -5.00 -3.43 -27.86
CA GLN A 367 -5.69 -4.16 -28.92
C GLN A 367 -5.30 -5.65 -28.94
N GLN A 368 -4.02 -5.97 -28.79
CA GLN A 368 -3.56 -7.36 -28.70
C GLN A 368 -4.13 -8.07 -27.48
N LEU A 369 -4.17 -7.40 -26.32
CA LEU A 369 -4.76 -7.94 -25.10
C LEU A 369 -6.25 -8.25 -25.30
N GLU A 370 -7.00 -7.34 -25.91
CA GLU A 370 -8.43 -7.51 -26.17
C GLU A 370 -8.69 -8.71 -27.10
N VAL A 371 -7.90 -8.86 -28.17
CA VAL A 371 -7.97 -10.04 -29.05
C VAL A 371 -7.68 -11.34 -28.29
N GLN A 372 -6.68 -11.35 -27.40
CA GLN A 372 -6.37 -12.54 -26.60
C GLN A 372 -7.46 -12.86 -25.57
N LEU A 373 -8.10 -11.85 -24.98
CA LEU A 373 -9.22 -12.03 -24.07
C LEU A 373 -10.43 -12.63 -24.79
N GLN A 374 -10.79 -12.10 -25.96
CA GLN A 374 -11.87 -12.65 -26.79
C GLN A 374 -11.57 -14.09 -27.19
N ARG A 375 -10.31 -14.41 -27.55
CA ARG A 375 -9.91 -15.78 -27.87
C ARG A 375 -10.04 -16.72 -26.67
N ARG A 376 -9.58 -16.29 -25.49
CA ARG A 376 -9.72 -17.05 -24.24
C ARG A 376 -11.19 -17.35 -23.95
N ASP A 377 -12.05 -16.36 -24.10
CA ASP A 377 -13.49 -16.51 -23.81
C ASP A 377 -14.15 -17.48 -24.80
N ALA A 378 -13.82 -17.39 -26.09
CA ALA A 378 -14.28 -18.35 -27.10
C ALA A 378 -13.80 -19.78 -26.82
N ASP A 379 -12.54 -19.95 -26.41
CA ASP A 379 -12.00 -21.27 -26.06
C ASP A 379 -12.60 -21.82 -24.75
N ALA A 380 -12.92 -20.96 -23.78
CA ALA A 380 -13.64 -21.34 -22.56
C ALA A 380 -15.07 -21.80 -22.86
N GLU A 381 -15.79 -21.11 -23.76
CA GLU A 381 -17.12 -21.54 -24.21
C GLU A 381 -17.07 -22.88 -24.94
N ARG A 382 -16.10 -23.08 -25.83
CA ARG A 382 -15.86 -24.37 -26.52
C ARG A 382 -15.60 -25.48 -25.52
N LEU A 383 -14.74 -25.24 -24.52
CA LEU A 383 -14.46 -26.21 -23.47
C LEU A 383 -15.72 -26.54 -22.66
N ALA A 384 -16.51 -25.54 -22.27
CA ALA A 384 -17.75 -25.75 -21.54
C ALA A 384 -18.76 -26.59 -22.34
N ASN A 385 -18.86 -26.35 -23.65
CA ASN A 385 -19.71 -27.13 -24.54
C ASN A 385 -19.21 -28.58 -24.69
N ASN A 386 -17.90 -28.78 -24.81
CA ASN A 386 -17.30 -30.12 -24.86
C ASN A 386 -17.53 -30.89 -23.55
N VAL A 387 -17.37 -30.25 -22.39
CA VAL A 387 -17.63 -30.88 -21.09
C VAL A 387 -19.10 -31.29 -20.96
N LYS A 388 -20.04 -30.44 -21.40
CA LYS A 388 -21.48 -30.80 -21.43
C LYS A 388 -21.75 -31.99 -22.35
N ALA A 389 -21.17 -31.99 -23.55
CA ALA A 389 -21.33 -33.08 -24.51
C ALA A 389 -20.75 -34.40 -23.96
N LEU A 390 -19.54 -34.37 -23.40
CA LEU A 390 -18.92 -35.53 -22.77
C LEU A 390 -19.70 -36.04 -21.55
N GLY A 391 -20.26 -35.14 -20.74
CA GLY A 391 -21.15 -35.51 -19.64
C GLY A 391 -22.42 -36.22 -20.12
N ALA A 392 -23.02 -35.75 -21.21
CA ALA A 392 -24.17 -36.40 -21.84
C ALA A 392 -23.81 -37.78 -22.42
N ILE A 393 -22.65 -37.89 -23.08
CA ILE A 393 -22.13 -39.17 -23.59
C ILE A 393 -21.92 -40.15 -22.43
N ARG A 394 -21.24 -39.73 -21.37
CA ARG A 394 -21.01 -40.55 -20.17
C ARG A 394 -22.31 -41.06 -19.58
N ALA A 395 -23.29 -40.19 -19.35
CA ALA A 395 -24.59 -40.58 -18.85
C ALA A 395 -25.29 -41.57 -19.82
N GLY A 396 -25.20 -41.34 -21.13
CA GLY A 396 -25.73 -42.25 -22.16
C GLY A 396 -25.09 -43.63 -22.13
N VAL A 397 -23.76 -43.72 -21.95
CA VAL A 397 -23.03 -44.99 -21.83
C VAL A 397 -23.39 -45.71 -20.53
N GLU A 398 -23.49 -44.99 -19.41
CA GLU A 398 -23.93 -45.55 -18.13
C GLU A 398 -25.37 -46.10 -18.21
N HIS A 399 -26.28 -45.37 -18.88
CA HIS A 399 -27.64 -45.84 -19.15
C HIS A 399 -27.67 -47.07 -20.05
N LEU A 400 -26.87 -47.10 -21.11
CA LEU A 400 -26.75 -48.25 -22.01
C LEU A 400 -26.22 -49.47 -21.26
N ALA A 401 -25.19 -49.29 -20.44
CA ALA A 401 -24.63 -50.36 -19.61
C ALA A 401 -25.66 -50.93 -18.64
N GLY A 402 -26.48 -50.08 -18.01
CA GLY A 402 -27.59 -50.50 -17.16
C GLY A 402 -28.63 -51.33 -17.90
N LYS A 403 -28.99 -50.95 -19.14
CA LYS A 403 -29.92 -51.75 -19.98
C LYS A 403 -29.36 -53.10 -20.39
N LEU A 404 -28.04 -53.21 -20.51
CA LEU A 404 -27.35 -54.44 -20.91
C LEU A 404 -26.86 -55.26 -19.71
N GLN A 405 -27.28 -54.94 -18.49
CA GLN A 405 -26.76 -55.56 -17.27
C GLN A 405 -26.98 -57.07 -17.22
N ASP A 406 -28.13 -57.54 -17.70
CA ASP A 406 -28.56 -58.95 -17.62
C ASP A 406 -27.93 -59.86 -18.68
N ILE A 407 -27.20 -59.29 -19.65
CA ILE A 407 -26.51 -60.05 -20.70
C ILE A 407 -25.16 -60.52 -20.14
N SER A 408 -25.01 -61.83 -20.04
CA SER A 408 -23.82 -62.48 -19.50
C SER A 408 -22.74 -62.63 -20.57
N LEU A 409 -21.59 -61.99 -20.37
CA LEU A 409 -20.40 -62.21 -21.20
C LEU A 409 -19.60 -63.40 -20.66
N THR A 410 -19.14 -64.28 -21.54
CA THR A 410 -18.33 -65.46 -21.19
C THR A 410 -16.96 -65.10 -20.58
N GLU A 411 -16.43 -63.91 -20.89
CA GLU A 411 -15.21 -63.35 -20.30
C GLU A 411 -15.46 -61.92 -19.75
N VAL A 412 -15.83 -61.80 -18.48
CA VAL A 412 -15.90 -60.49 -17.82
C VAL A 412 -14.48 -60.09 -17.41
N LYS A 413 -13.79 -59.31 -18.26
CA LYS A 413 -12.55 -58.65 -17.85
C LYS A 413 -12.89 -57.60 -16.78
N PRO A 414 -12.29 -57.66 -15.57
CA PRO A 414 -12.53 -56.66 -14.54
C PRO A 414 -12.08 -55.29 -15.05
N PHE A 415 -12.87 -54.26 -14.75
CA PHE A 415 -12.50 -52.87 -15.03
C PHE A 415 -11.15 -52.58 -14.38
N LYS A 416 -10.20 -52.07 -15.17
CA LYS A 416 -8.86 -51.73 -14.68
C LYS A 416 -8.81 -50.30 -14.17
N SER A 417 -9.69 -49.47 -14.70
CA SER A 417 -9.79 -48.04 -14.40
C SER A 417 -10.78 -47.77 -13.26
N SER A 418 -10.56 -46.68 -12.53
CA SER A 418 -11.43 -46.28 -11.42
C SER A 418 -12.77 -45.73 -11.96
N PRO A 419 -13.90 -45.89 -11.23
CA PRO A 419 -15.23 -45.43 -11.66
C PRO A 419 -15.33 -43.92 -11.95
N THR A 420 -14.37 -43.15 -11.45
CA THR A 420 -14.31 -41.69 -11.60
C THR A 420 -13.44 -41.27 -12.80
N SER A 421 -12.64 -42.17 -13.37
CA SER A 421 -11.76 -41.89 -14.51
C SER A 421 -12.53 -41.82 -15.83
N ASP A 422 -12.09 -40.98 -16.76
CA ASP A 422 -12.64 -40.95 -18.12
C ASP A 422 -12.36 -42.25 -18.89
N GLU A 423 -11.27 -42.94 -18.55
CA GLU A 423 -10.93 -44.26 -19.10
C GLU A 423 -11.99 -45.33 -18.78
N PHE A 424 -12.69 -45.18 -17.65
CA PHE A 424 -13.77 -46.09 -17.26
C PHE A 424 -14.96 -46.00 -18.20
N VAL A 425 -15.27 -44.81 -18.73
CA VAL A 425 -16.35 -44.63 -19.70
C VAL A 425 -16.02 -45.36 -21.01
N LEU A 426 -14.76 -45.36 -21.42
CA LEU A 426 -14.30 -46.09 -22.61
C LEU A 426 -14.32 -47.61 -22.40
N GLU A 427 -13.90 -48.08 -21.23
CA GLU A 427 -14.00 -49.51 -20.87
C GLU A 427 -15.47 -49.96 -20.82
N LEU A 428 -16.35 -49.14 -20.24
CA LEU A 428 -17.79 -49.39 -20.16
C LEU A 428 -18.44 -49.42 -21.55
N LEU A 429 -18.06 -48.48 -22.43
CA LEU A 429 -18.52 -48.46 -23.82
C LEU A 429 -18.08 -49.71 -24.59
N ASN A 430 -16.83 -50.14 -24.43
CA ASN A 430 -16.33 -51.37 -25.05
C ASN A 430 -17.08 -52.61 -24.56
N GLN A 431 -17.38 -52.69 -23.27
CA GLN A 431 -18.19 -53.78 -22.72
C GLN A 431 -19.64 -53.75 -23.25
N CYS A 432 -20.25 -52.56 -23.35
CA CYS A 432 -21.56 -52.41 -23.98
C CYS A 432 -21.52 -52.90 -25.44
N GLY A 433 -20.47 -52.55 -26.19
CA GLY A 433 -20.27 -53.03 -27.56
C GLY A 433 -20.18 -54.55 -27.66
N ALA A 434 -19.40 -55.20 -26.79
CA ALA A 434 -19.30 -56.67 -26.75
C ALA A 434 -20.65 -57.34 -26.43
N LYS A 435 -21.42 -56.78 -25.47
CA LYS A 435 -22.76 -57.29 -25.13
C LYS A 435 -23.76 -57.12 -26.28
N LEU A 436 -23.69 -55.99 -26.99
CA LEU A 436 -24.53 -55.77 -28.19
C LEU A 436 -24.17 -56.73 -29.32
N TRP A 437 -22.89 -57.09 -29.47
CA TRP A 437 -22.48 -58.12 -30.44
C TRP A 437 -23.05 -59.50 -30.12
N VAL A 438 -23.04 -59.92 -28.85
CA VAL A 438 -23.67 -61.19 -28.44
C VAL A 438 -25.17 -61.19 -28.74
N LEU A 439 -25.88 -60.08 -28.43
CA LEU A 439 -27.29 -59.95 -28.79
C LEU A 439 -27.51 -60.03 -30.30
N LEU A 440 -26.62 -59.46 -31.10
CA LEU A 440 -26.71 -59.49 -32.56
C LEU A 440 -26.57 -60.93 -33.08
N GLU A 441 -25.60 -61.69 -32.55
CA GLU A 441 -25.43 -63.12 -32.88
C GLU A 441 -26.64 -63.96 -32.42
N GLU A 442 -27.20 -63.69 -31.23
CA GLU A 442 -28.40 -64.37 -30.74
C GLU A 442 -29.66 -64.08 -31.57
N LEU A 443 -29.69 -62.94 -32.26
CA LEU A 443 -30.75 -62.55 -33.19
C LEU A 443 -30.49 -63.06 -34.62
N GLU A 444 -29.25 -63.41 -34.94
CA GLU A 444 -28.86 -63.90 -36.26
C GLU A 444 -29.48 -65.29 -36.51
N GLY A 445 -30.28 -65.40 -37.57
CA GLY A 445 -31.01 -66.63 -37.92
C GLY A 445 -32.40 -66.78 -37.31
N LYS A 446 -32.87 -65.83 -36.47
CA LYS A 446 -34.27 -65.76 -36.05
C LYS A 446 -35.10 -64.99 -37.07
N ASP A 447 -36.30 -65.48 -37.38
CA ASP A 447 -37.25 -64.73 -38.19
C ASP A 447 -37.84 -63.57 -37.38
N MET A 448 -37.36 -62.37 -37.67
CA MET A 448 -37.78 -61.15 -36.97
C MET A 448 -39.29 -60.90 -37.07
N ALA A 449 -39.96 -61.37 -38.14
CA ALA A 449 -41.41 -61.26 -38.26
C ALA A 449 -42.14 -62.14 -37.24
N SER A 450 -41.62 -63.34 -36.96
CA SER A 450 -42.16 -64.27 -35.97
C SER A 450 -41.87 -63.79 -34.54
N VAL A 451 -40.66 -63.29 -34.27
CA VAL A 451 -40.29 -62.72 -32.96
C VAL A 451 -41.12 -61.46 -32.65
N MET A 452 -41.33 -60.57 -33.62
CA MET A 452 -42.20 -59.40 -33.43
C MET A 452 -43.66 -59.80 -33.15
N LYS A 453 -44.12 -60.92 -33.72
CA LYS A 453 -45.46 -61.45 -33.49
C LYS A 453 -45.61 -62.08 -32.10
N GLU A 454 -44.60 -62.79 -31.60
CA GLU A 454 -44.55 -63.26 -30.19
C GLU A 454 -44.48 -62.10 -29.19
N ILE A 455 -43.81 -61.00 -29.54
CA ILE A 455 -43.81 -59.77 -28.72
C ILE A 455 -45.19 -59.11 -28.69
N GLU A 456 -46.01 -59.29 -29.72
CA GLU A 456 -47.41 -58.81 -29.78
C GLU A 456 -48.40 -59.72 -29.03
N GLU A 457 -47.97 -60.89 -28.53
CA GLU A 457 -48.82 -61.81 -27.75
C GLU A 457 -48.93 -61.35 -26.28
N ASP A 458 -50.14 -61.41 -25.73
CA ASP A 458 -50.45 -60.89 -24.38
C ASP A 458 -49.68 -61.64 -23.25
N GLU A 459 -49.27 -62.89 -23.50
CA GLU A 459 -48.45 -63.70 -22.60
C GLU A 459 -47.03 -63.14 -22.43
N PHE A 460 -46.49 -62.49 -23.46
CA PHE A 460 -45.18 -61.84 -23.38
C PHE A 460 -45.23 -60.61 -22.47
N TYR A 461 -46.27 -59.78 -22.59
CA TYR A 461 -46.46 -58.60 -21.74
C TYR A 461 -46.67 -58.93 -20.27
N THR A 462 -47.48 -59.96 -19.96
CA THR A 462 -47.66 -60.44 -18.57
C THR A 462 -46.37 -61.00 -17.97
N THR A 463 -45.56 -61.70 -18.77
CA THR A 463 -44.26 -62.21 -18.33
C THR A 463 -43.25 -61.09 -18.08
N ILE A 464 -43.29 -60.01 -18.86
CA ILE A 464 -42.44 -58.83 -18.67
C ILE A 464 -42.91 -57.98 -17.49
N GLU A 465 -44.22 -57.75 -17.31
CA GLU A 465 -44.77 -57.02 -16.16
C GLU A 465 -44.33 -57.65 -14.82
N GLY A 466 -44.29 -58.98 -14.75
CA GLY A 466 -43.80 -59.70 -13.57
C GLY A 466 -42.29 -59.56 -13.30
N ARG A 467 -41.50 -59.13 -14.28
CA ARG A 467 -40.03 -58.95 -14.16
C ARG A 467 -39.60 -57.49 -14.07
N LEU A 468 -40.51 -56.53 -14.17
CA LEU A 468 -40.18 -55.11 -14.07
C LEU A 468 -39.87 -54.71 -12.61
N PRO A 469 -38.82 -53.90 -12.36
CA PRO A 469 -38.54 -53.37 -11.03
C PRO A 469 -39.70 -52.49 -10.51
N LYS A 470 -40.02 -52.62 -9.21
CA LYS A 470 -41.13 -51.90 -8.54
C LYS A 470 -41.08 -50.37 -8.65
N THR A 471 -39.95 -49.78 -9.06
CA THR A 471 -39.74 -48.35 -9.24
C THR A 471 -40.05 -47.84 -10.65
N ASN A 472 -40.46 -48.71 -11.58
CA ASN A 472 -40.74 -48.34 -12.96
C ASN A 472 -42.06 -47.55 -13.08
N THR A 473 -41.94 -46.22 -13.13
CA THR A 473 -43.07 -45.28 -13.23
C THR A 473 -43.18 -44.59 -14.60
N LYS A 474 -42.32 -44.95 -15.56
CA LYS A 474 -42.17 -44.19 -16.83
C LYS A 474 -42.40 -45.00 -18.10
N VAL A 475 -42.38 -46.33 -18.05
CA VAL A 475 -42.64 -47.17 -19.23
C VAL A 475 -44.08 -47.67 -19.16
N GLN A 476 -44.98 -47.04 -19.91
CA GLN A 476 -46.31 -47.58 -20.13
C GLN A 476 -46.21 -48.64 -21.23
N LEU A 477 -46.50 -49.90 -20.88
CA LEU A 477 -46.66 -50.95 -21.89
C LEU A 477 -47.96 -50.68 -22.67
N PRO A 478 -47.98 -50.87 -24.00
CA PRO A 478 -49.18 -50.66 -24.80
C PRO A 478 -50.24 -51.71 -24.43
N TYR A 479 -51.20 -51.33 -23.58
CA TYR A 479 -52.33 -52.17 -23.22
C TYR A 479 -53.29 -52.30 -24.41
N ARG A 480 -53.43 -53.50 -24.98
CA ARG A 480 -54.51 -53.82 -25.92
C ARG A 480 -55.67 -54.43 -25.13
N PRO A 481 -56.85 -53.80 -25.08
CA PRO A 481 -57.98 -54.37 -24.36
C PRO A 481 -58.44 -55.66 -25.06
N VAL A 482 -58.26 -56.80 -24.39
CA VAL A 482 -58.82 -58.09 -24.79
C VAL A 482 -60.34 -57.97 -24.78
N LYS A 483 -60.98 -58.17 -25.92
CA LYS A 483 -62.44 -58.39 -25.98
C LYS A 483 -62.73 -59.80 -25.50
N GLU A 484 -62.88 -59.99 -24.20
CA GLU A 484 -63.50 -61.20 -23.68
C GLU A 484 -65.02 -61.11 -23.85
N ILE A 485 -65.50 -61.96 -24.76
CA ILE A 485 -66.90 -62.35 -24.88
C ILE A 485 -67.16 -63.32 -23.73
N GLY A 486 -67.80 -62.85 -22.67
CA GLY A 486 -68.18 -63.70 -21.56
C GLY A 486 -68.98 -62.92 -20.53
N LYS A 487 -70.31 -63.03 -20.61
CA LYS A 487 -71.21 -62.52 -19.58
C LYS A 487 -70.93 -63.24 -18.27
N GLU A 488 -70.61 -62.49 -17.22
CA GLU A 488 -71.04 -62.85 -15.87
C GLU A 488 -71.29 -61.56 -15.09
N GLU A 489 -72.53 -61.43 -14.64
CA GLU A 489 -73.01 -60.39 -13.75
C GLU A 489 -72.29 -60.54 -12.41
N GLY A 490 -71.47 -59.55 -12.07
CA GLY A 490 -70.86 -59.42 -10.76
C GLY A 490 -70.85 -57.96 -10.36
N GLU A 491 -71.72 -57.59 -9.44
CA GLU A 491 -71.75 -56.30 -8.77
C GLU A 491 -70.36 -55.99 -8.18
N ILE A 492 -69.63 -55.06 -8.80
CA ILE A 492 -68.48 -54.43 -8.18
C ILE A 492 -68.95 -53.09 -7.64
N ARG A 493 -68.91 -53.01 -6.32
CA ARG A 493 -69.15 -51.82 -5.50
C ARG A 493 -68.35 -50.65 -6.06
N GLU A 494 -69.06 -49.64 -6.56
CA GLU A 494 -68.53 -48.29 -6.68
C GLU A 494 -68.30 -47.78 -5.26
N ASP A 495 -67.03 -47.69 -4.87
CA ASP A 495 -66.52 -46.58 -4.06
C ASP A 495 -64.98 -46.61 -4.11
N GLU A 496 -64.41 -45.42 -4.28
CA GLU A 496 -62.98 -45.07 -4.34
C GLU A 496 -62.25 -45.18 -5.68
N LEU A 497 -62.61 -44.29 -6.60
CA LEU A 497 -61.64 -43.40 -7.25
C LEU A 497 -62.42 -42.26 -7.92
N ASP A 498 -62.48 -41.14 -7.20
CA ASP A 498 -63.12 -39.88 -7.59
C ASP A 498 -62.32 -39.20 -8.73
N ILE A 499 -62.25 -39.87 -9.89
CA ILE A 499 -61.72 -39.28 -11.11
C ILE A 499 -62.88 -38.53 -11.75
N ILE A 500 -62.99 -37.25 -11.42
CA ILE A 500 -63.92 -36.31 -12.06
C ILE A 500 -63.70 -36.42 -13.57
N SER A 501 -64.63 -37.10 -14.26
CA SER A 501 -64.58 -37.26 -15.71
C SER A 501 -64.45 -35.88 -16.36
N ARG A 502 -63.61 -35.78 -17.40
CA ARG A 502 -63.37 -34.53 -18.16
C ARG A 502 -64.66 -33.81 -18.51
N ASP A 503 -65.73 -34.55 -18.76
CA ASP A 503 -67.02 -34.00 -19.13
C ASP A 503 -67.78 -33.43 -17.91
N ALA A 504 -67.58 -33.99 -16.71
CA ALA A 504 -68.08 -33.41 -15.46
C ALA A 504 -67.34 -32.11 -15.11
N LEU A 505 -66.01 -32.06 -15.30
CA LEU A 505 -65.22 -30.84 -15.09
C LEU A 505 -65.60 -29.74 -16.10
N LYS A 506 -65.89 -30.11 -17.35
CA LYS A 506 -66.43 -29.18 -18.37
C LYS A 506 -67.81 -28.63 -17.99
N ARG A 507 -68.71 -29.48 -17.49
CA ARG A 507 -70.03 -29.03 -17.01
C ARG A 507 -69.90 -28.10 -15.80
N GLN A 508 -69.01 -28.39 -14.86
CA GLN A 508 -68.76 -27.54 -13.69
C GLN A 508 -68.14 -26.20 -14.08
N SER A 509 -67.23 -26.19 -15.06
CA SER A 509 -66.66 -24.97 -15.65
C SER A 509 -67.71 -24.14 -16.39
N GLN A 510 -68.58 -24.76 -17.19
CA GLN A 510 -69.69 -24.08 -17.84
C GLN A 510 -70.66 -23.47 -16.84
N LEU A 511 -71.02 -24.20 -15.77
CA LEU A 511 -71.86 -23.68 -14.69
C LEU A 511 -71.21 -22.49 -13.98
N LEU A 512 -69.89 -22.50 -13.74
CA LEU A 512 -69.16 -21.36 -13.17
C LEU A 512 -69.13 -20.15 -14.11
N ILE A 513 -69.02 -20.37 -15.41
CA ILE A 513 -69.07 -19.30 -16.41
C ILE A 513 -70.48 -18.72 -16.50
N GLU A 514 -71.52 -19.56 -16.54
CA GLU A 514 -72.91 -19.14 -16.54
C GLU A 514 -73.29 -18.36 -15.27
N ASN A 515 -72.79 -18.78 -14.09
CA ASN A 515 -73.03 -18.08 -12.82
C ASN A 515 -72.30 -16.73 -12.72
N ASN A 516 -71.19 -16.56 -13.45
CA ASN A 516 -70.48 -15.29 -13.54
C ASN A 516 -71.04 -14.37 -14.64
N LEU A 517 -71.66 -14.94 -15.69
CA LEU A 517 -72.34 -14.19 -16.74
C LEU A 517 -73.75 -13.72 -16.34
N SER A 518 -74.39 -14.37 -15.36
CA SER A 518 -75.67 -13.93 -14.79
C SER A 518 -75.55 -12.68 -13.90
N LYS A 519 -74.33 -12.27 -13.53
CA LYS A 519 -74.06 -11.06 -12.76
C LYS A 519 -73.61 -9.92 -13.66
N LYS A 520 -74.56 -9.31 -14.35
CA LYS A 520 -74.43 -7.96 -14.93
C LYS A 520 -75.79 -7.24 -14.84
N PRO A 521 -75.82 -5.90 -14.89
CA PRO A 521 -75.65 -5.01 -13.76
C PRO A 521 -76.86 -4.08 -13.60
N TRP A 522 -77.34 -3.82 -12.40
CA TRP A 522 -78.33 -2.76 -12.14
C TRP A 522 -77.71 -1.85 -11.07
N LYS A 523 -77.20 -0.67 -11.46
CA LYS A 523 -77.93 0.63 -11.48
C LYS A 523 -78.56 0.89 -10.10
N LYS A 524 -78.28 1.99 -9.41
CA LYS A 524 -78.16 3.38 -9.85
C LYS A 524 -77.56 4.18 -8.70
#